data_AF-A0A434CHC6-F1
#
_entry.id   AF-A0A434CHC6-F1
#
_cell.length_a   1.000
_cell.length_b   1.000
_cell.length_c   1.000
_cell.angle_alpha   90.00
_cell.angle_beta   90.00
_cell.angle_gamma   90.00
#
_symmetry.space_group_name_H-M   'P 1'
#
loop_
_entity.id
_entity.type
_entity.pdbx_description
1 polymer ?
#
loop_
_entity_poly.entity_id
_entity_poly.type
_entity_poly.pdbx_seq_one_letter_code
_entity_poly.pdbx_strand_id
1 'polypeptide(L)'
;GTALLIYVGQNSPSTVASRMLEVRPLVWIGLISYSLYLVHWPLNAFAHYLSFQKLDPLMTGAMLVASLALAAFSWKFVEQPFRQKRTFTAPGPIFAFSALAIVVLCAGGAAGALGNGFPQRFPDYVQRRISVGDWRNGI
;
A
#
# COMPACT_ATOMS: atom_id res chain seq x y z
N GLY A 1 10.63 -21.30 9.85
CA GLY A 1 11.35 -21.57 8.60
C GLY A 1 12.51 -20.61 8.40
N THR A 2 12.23 -19.38 7.98
CA THR A 2 13.26 -18.37 7.60
C THR A 2 14.24 -17.99 8.70
N ALA A 3 13.79 -17.90 9.96
CA ALA A 3 14.66 -17.60 11.10
C ALA A 3 15.75 -18.65 11.33
N LEU A 4 15.44 -19.94 11.13
CA LEU A 4 16.41 -21.03 11.24
C LEU A 4 17.45 -20.99 10.12
N LEU A 5 17.03 -20.65 8.89
CA LEU A 5 17.95 -20.51 7.75
C LEU A 5 18.95 -19.35 7.96
N ILE A 6 18.50 -18.23 8.54
CA ILE A 6 19.37 -17.10 8.87
C ILE A 6 20.32 -17.46 10.01
N TYR A 7 19.84 -18.16 11.04
CA TYR A 7 20.65 -18.61 12.18
C TYR A 7 21.76 -19.59 11.75
N VAL A 8 21.44 -20.53 10.86
CA VAL A 8 22.41 -21.47 10.30
C VAL A 8 23.41 -20.76 9.38
N GLY A 9 22.97 -19.77 8.60
CA GLY A 9 23.85 -18.95 7.77
C GLY A 9 24.83 -18.06 8.54
N GLN A 10 24.50 -17.66 9.77
CA GLN A 10 25.39 -16.87 10.63
C GLN A 10 26.44 -17.71 11.36
N ASN A 11 26.14 -18.97 11.69
CA ASN A 11 27.00 -19.81 12.54
C ASN A 11 27.78 -20.90 11.78
N SER A 12 27.45 -21.19 10.52
CA SER A 12 28.12 -22.21 9.72
C SER A 12 28.88 -21.61 8.52
N PRO A 13 30.13 -22.03 8.24
CA PRO A 13 30.86 -21.59 7.06
C PRO A 13 30.14 -22.04 5.79
N SER A 14 29.44 -21.09 5.15
CA SER A 14 28.85 -21.13 3.79
C SER A 14 28.36 -22.51 3.33
N THR A 15 27.21 -22.96 3.82
CA THR A 15 26.49 -24.09 3.21
C THR A 15 26.14 -23.73 1.75
N VAL A 16 26.20 -24.71 0.83
CA VAL A 16 25.90 -24.50 -0.61
C VAL A 16 24.55 -23.80 -0.81
N ALA A 17 23.56 -24.12 0.04
CA ALA A 17 22.27 -23.44 0.07
C ALA A 17 22.37 -21.94 0.36
N SER A 18 23.10 -21.49 1.41
CA SER A 18 23.30 -20.06 1.65
C SER A 18 23.99 -19.37 0.48
N ARG A 19 24.98 -20.03 -0.14
CA ARG A 19 25.71 -19.45 -1.29
C ARG A 19 24.82 -19.35 -2.55
N MET A 20 23.87 -20.27 -2.73
CA MET A 20 22.83 -20.22 -3.77
C MET A 20 21.70 -19.24 -3.46
N LEU A 21 21.51 -18.83 -2.20
CA LEU A 21 20.54 -17.79 -1.83
C LEU A 21 21.18 -16.38 -1.76
N GLU A 22 22.49 -16.28 -1.58
CA GLU A 22 23.26 -15.03 -1.59
C GLU A 22 23.53 -14.48 -2.99
N VAL A 23 23.06 -15.15 -4.06
CA VAL A 23 23.26 -14.64 -5.42
C VAL A 23 22.58 -13.28 -5.52
N ARG A 24 23.39 -12.25 -5.79
CA ARG A 24 23.00 -10.86 -5.97
C ARG A 24 21.67 -10.66 -6.71
N PRO A 25 21.38 -11.32 -7.86
CA PRO A 25 20.11 -11.14 -8.56
C PRO A 25 18.89 -11.60 -7.76
N LEU A 26 18.98 -12.71 -7.00
CA LEU A 26 17.85 -13.23 -6.24
C LEU A 26 17.50 -12.30 -5.07
N VAL A 27 18.52 -11.79 -4.38
CA VAL A 27 18.36 -10.76 -3.34
C VAL A 27 17.75 -9.49 -3.93
N TRP A 28 18.16 -9.10 -5.14
CA TRP A 28 17.62 -7.92 -5.83
C TRP A 28 16.14 -8.06 -6.16
N ILE A 29 15.70 -9.23 -6.63
CA ILE A 29 14.29 -9.54 -6.88
C ILE A 29 13.49 -9.45 -5.57
N GLY A 30 14.04 -10.03 -4.49
CA GLY A 30 13.44 -9.93 -3.16
C GLY A 30 13.27 -8.48 -2.69
N LEU A 31 14.27 -7.64 -2.91
CA LEU A 31 14.23 -6.21 -2.53
C LEU A 31 13.19 -5.42 -3.33
N ILE A 32 12.99 -5.71 -4.61
CA ILE A 32 11.99 -5.02 -5.44
C ILE A 32 10.58 -5.54 -5.20
N SER A 33 10.44 -6.79 -4.75
CA SER A 33 9.14 -7.44 -4.54
C SER A 33 8.22 -6.66 -3.61
N TYR A 34 8.76 -6.02 -2.57
CA TYR A 34 8.00 -5.20 -1.64
C TYR A 34 7.45 -3.94 -2.32
N SER A 35 8.32 -3.18 -2.98
CA SER A 35 7.93 -1.99 -3.75
C SER A 35 6.92 -2.33 -4.87
N LEU A 36 7.09 -3.46 -5.56
CA LEU A 36 6.15 -3.93 -6.58
C LEU A 36 4.79 -4.28 -5.98
N TYR A 37 4.77 -4.98 -4.83
CA TYR A 37 3.53 -5.31 -4.14
C TYR A 37 2.71 -4.06 -3.77
N LEU A 38 3.38 -2.99 -3.37
CA LEU A 38 2.71 -1.75 -2.97
C LEU A 38 2.08 -1.00 -4.17
N VAL A 39 2.77 -0.97 -5.32
CA VAL A 39 2.37 -0.14 -6.47
C VAL A 39 1.44 -0.86 -7.46
N HIS A 40 1.61 -2.17 -7.66
CA HIS A 40 0.80 -2.88 -8.65
C HIS A 40 -0.71 -2.89 -8.31
N TRP A 41 -1.05 -2.97 -7.02
CA TRP A 41 -2.44 -3.08 -6.59
C TRP A 41 -3.25 -1.79 -6.80
N PRO A 42 -2.78 -0.59 -6.38
CA PRO A 42 -3.42 0.68 -6.72
C PRO A 42 -3.54 0.88 -8.23
N LEU A 43 -2.48 0.57 -8.99
CA LEU A 43 -2.48 0.73 -10.44
C LEU A 43 -3.60 -0.11 -11.08
N ASN A 44 -3.76 -1.36 -10.64
CA ASN A 44 -4.83 -2.24 -11.11
C ASN A 44 -6.23 -1.78 -10.64
N ALA A 45 -6.34 -1.27 -9.41
CA ALA A 45 -7.60 -0.71 -8.91
C ALA A 45 -8.04 0.52 -9.72
N PHE A 46 -7.11 1.43 -10.05
CA PHE A 46 -7.38 2.57 -10.94
C PHE A 46 -7.71 2.12 -12.37
N ALA A 47 -6.99 1.12 -12.90
CA ALA A 47 -7.30 0.52 -14.19
C ALA A 47 -8.74 0.06 -14.28
N HIS A 48 -9.18 -0.69 -13.27
CA HIS A 48 -10.50 -1.28 -13.22
C HIS A 48 -11.59 -0.22 -13.03
N TYR A 49 -11.29 0.85 -12.29
CA TYR A 49 -12.22 1.95 -12.06
C TYR A 49 -12.41 2.82 -13.31
N LEU A 50 -11.34 3.07 -14.06
CA LEU A 50 -11.37 3.87 -15.29
C LEU A 50 -11.88 3.07 -16.49
N SER A 51 -11.58 1.78 -16.54
CA SER A 51 -12.03 0.87 -17.60
C SER A 51 -13.21 0.05 -17.09
N PHE A 52 -14.43 0.56 -17.31
CA PHE A 52 -15.70 -0.18 -17.11
C PHE A 52 -15.87 -1.42 -18.02
N GLN A 53 -14.82 -1.84 -18.74
CA GLN A 53 -14.79 -2.98 -19.65
C GLN A 53 -13.53 -3.83 -19.42
N LYS A 54 -13.56 -5.09 -19.90
CA LYS A 54 -12.44 -6.03 -19.79
C LYS A 54 -11.15 -5.38 -20.28
N LEU A 55 -10.13 -5.39 -19.42
CA LEU A 55 -8.80 -4.89 -19.71
C LEU A 55 -8.23 -5.61 -20.93
N ASP A 56 -7.89 -4.85 -21.96
CA ASP A 56 -7.17 -5.35 -23.14
C ASP A 56 -5.83 -5.98 -22.69
N PRO A 57 -5.45 -7.17 -23.18
CA PRO A 57 -4.13 -7.77 -22.94
C PRO A 57 -2.97 -6.78 -23.16
N LEU A 58 -3.08 -5.88 -24.13
CA LEU A 58 -2.05 -4.86 -24.39
C LEU A 58 -1.94 -3.84 -23.24
N MET A 59 -3.08 -3.41 -22.70
CA MET A 59 -3.16 -2.47 -21.58
C MET A 59 -2.67 -3.11 -20.28
N THR A 60 -2.95 -4.40 -20.08
CA THR A 60 -2.42 -5.19 -18.96
C THR A 60 -0.89 -5.30 -19.02
N GLY A 61 -0.33 -5.55 -20.21
CA GLY A 61 1.11 -5.56 -20.43
C GLY A 61 1.77 -4.20 -20.14
N ALA A 62 1.17 -3.10 -20.62
CA ALA A 62 1.65 -1.75 -20.35
C ALA A 62 1.63 -1.43 -18.84
N MET A 63 0.60 -1.85 -18.12
CA MET A 63 0.48 -1.67 -16.66
C MET A 63 1.52 -2.48 -15.88
N LEU A 64 1.82 -3.71 -16.31
CA LEU A 64 2.91 -4.50 -15.75
C LEU A 64 4.25 -3.76 -15.90
N VAL A 65 4.57 -3.28 -17.11
CA VAL A 65 5.81 -2.52 -17.34
C VAL A 65 5.83 -1.23 -16.53
N ALA A 66 4.72 -0.49 -16.47
CA ALA A 66 4.61 0.73 -15.67
C ALA A 66 4.78 0.46 -14.16
N SER A 67 4.18 -0.61 -13.65
CA SER A 67 4.31 -1.02 -12.24
C SER A 67 5.73 -1.44 -11.90
N LEU A 68 6.42 -2.16 -12.80
CA LEU A 68 7.83 -2.52 -12.64
C LEU A 68 8.74 -1.29 -12.67
N ALA A 69 8.49 -0.35 -13.59
CA ALA A 69 9.24 0.90 -13.68
C ALA A 69 9.05 1.76 -12.42
N LEU A 70 7.81 1.91 -11.95
CA LEU A 70 7.49 2.62 -10.72
C LEU A 70 8.06 1.92 -9.48
N ALA A 71 8.02 0.59 -9.42
CA ALA A 71 8.61 -0.17 -8.33
C ALA A 71 10.14 0.01 -8.29
N ALA A 72 10.82 -0.04 -9.44
CA ALA A 72 12.25 0.22 -9.53
C ALA A 72 12.61 1.65 -9.13
N PHE A 73 11.78 2.63 -9.52
CA PHE A 73 11.94 4.02 -9.13
C PHE A 73 11.72 4.22 -7.63
N SER A 74 10.62 3.69 -7.08
CA SER A 74 10.33 3.70 -5.64
C SER A 74 11.46 3.06 -4.84
N TRP A 75 11.95 1.90 -5.29
CA TRP A 75 13.06 1.22 -4.64
C TRP A 75 14.35 2.07 -4.61
N LYS A 76 14.67 2.76 -5.71
CA LYS A 76 15.88 3.60 -5.80
C LYS A 76 15.74 4.94 -5.05
N PHE A 77 14.58 5.58 -5.09
CA PHE A 77 14.38 6.95 -4.59
C PHE A 77 13.73 7.03 -3.21
N VAL A 78 13.01 6.00 -2.79
CA VAL A 78 12.38 5.92 -1.46
C VAL A 78 13.17 4.90 -0.64
N GLU A 79 13.22 3.65 -1.08
CA GLU A 79 13.70 2.57 -0.23
C GLU A 79 15.21 2.61 0.04
N GLN A 80 16.05 2.84 -0.98
CA GLN A 80 17.50 2.99 -0.79
C GLN A 80 17.90 4.15 0.16
N PRO A 81 17.38 5.38 0.02
CA PRO A 81 17.74 6.45 0.95
C PRO A 81 17.23 6.18 2.37
N PHE A 82 16.05 5.58 2.56
CA PHE A 82 15.57 5.19 3.89
C PHE A 82 16.38 4.04 4.51
N ARG A 83 16.91 3.13 3.69
CA ARG A 83 17.69 1.97 4.16
C ARG A 83 19.15 2.28 4.46
N GLN A 84 19.75 3.22 3.74
CA GLN A 84 21.17 3.63 3.91
C GLN A 84 21.34 4.80 4.88
N LYS A 85 20.38 5.73 4.96
CA LYS A 85 20.47 6.85 5.90
C LYS A 85 19.97 6.39 7.28
N ARG A 86 20.93 5.93 8.08
CA ARG A 86 20.84 5.84 9.55
C ARG A 86 20.53 7.19 10.24
N THR A 87 20.26 8.26 9.48
CA THR A 87 20.08 9.63 9.93
C THR A 87 18.64 9.96 10.37
N PHE A 88 17.64 9.13 10.04
CA PHE A 88 16.27 9.24 10.60
C PHE A 88 16.10 8.43 11.92
N THR A 89 17.19 8.13 12.61
CA THR A 89 17.17 7.41 13.90
C THR A 89 16.93 8.31 15.11
N ALA A 90 16.57 9.57 14.92
CA ALA A 90 15.92 10.32 15.99
C ALA A 90 14.43 9.90 16.02
N PRO A 91 13.96 9.16 17.05
CA PRO A 91 12.56 8.75 17.12
C PRO A 91 11.59 9.95 17.14
N GLY A 92 12.04 11.11 17.65
CA GLY A 92 11.26 12.34 17.80
C GLY A 92 10.48 12.77 16.55
N PRO A 93 11.13 13.09 15.41
CA PRO A 93 10.43 13.54 14.21
C PRO A 93 9.46 12.48 13.64
N ILE A 94 9.78 11.18 13.70
CA ILE A 94 8.88 10.13 13.19
C ILE A 94 7.60 10.09 14.02
N PHE A 95 7.72 10.07 15.35
CA PHE A 95 6.55 10.12 16.23
C PHE A 95 5.76 11.42 16.05
N ALA A 96 6.43 12.56 15.84
CA ALA A 96 5.76 13.84 15.58
C ALA A 96 4.98 13.83 14.26
N PHE A 97 5.55 13.31 13.17
CA PHE A 97 4.88 13.19 11.88
C PHE A 97 3.70 12.19 11.95
N SER A 98 3.88 11.04 12.60
CA SER A 98 2.79 10.07 12.79
C SER A 98 1.67 10.64 13.66
N ALA A 99 2.00 11.31 14.77
CA ALA A 99 1.02 11.98 15.62
C ALA A 99 0.27 13.08 14.86
N LEU A 100 0.98 13.90 14.09
CA LEU A 100 0.36 14.93 13.24
C LEU A 100 -0.59 14.31 12.21
N ALA A 101 -0.18 13.23 11.53
CA ALA A 101 -1.04 12.54 10.57
C ALA A 101 -2.32 11.98 11.23
N ILE A 102 -2.20 11.38 12.42
CA ILE A 102 -3.35 10.90 13.20
C ILE A 102 -4.26 12.07 13.56
N VAL A 103 -3.71 13.17 14.08
CA VAL A 103 -4.48 14.36 14.45
C VAL A 103 -5.23 14.93 13.24
N VAL A 104 -4.58 15.03 12.08
CA VAL A 104 -5.21 15.52 10.85
C VAL A 104 -6.35 14.58 10.41
N LEU A 105 -6.14 13.27 10.42
CA LEU A 105 -7.18 12.30 10.07
C LEU A 105 -8.36 12.32 11.06
N CYS A 106 -8.07 12.36 12.36
CA CYS A 106 -9.09 12.45 13.40
C CYS A 106 -9.84 13.78 13.34
N ALA A 107 -9.16 14.90 13.11
CA ALA A 107 -9.78 16.21 12.96
C ALA A 107 -10.68 16.26 11.71
N GLY A 108 -10.22 15.73 10.58
CA GLY A 108 -11.03 15.61 9.36
C GLY A 108 -12.26 14.72 9.57
N GLY A 109 -12.09 13.57 10.22
CA GLY A 109 -13.18 12.66 10.56
C GLY A 109 -14.19 13.27 11.55
N ALA A 110 -13.71 13.94 12.60
CA ALA A 110 -14.55 14.62 13.58
C ALA A 110 -15.29 15.82 13.00
N ALA A 111 -14.63 16.63 12.16
CA ALA A 111 -15.27 17.71 11.42
C ALA A 111 -16.38 17.18 10.50
N GLY A 112 -16.15 16.05 9.82
CA GLY A 112 -17.17 15.36 9.03
C GLY A 112 -18.33 14.83 9.88
N ALA A 113 -18.05 14.24 11.05
CA ALA A 113 -19.08 13.69 11.93
C ALA A 113 -19.94 14.77 12.59
N LEU A 114 -19.33 15.85 13.09
CA LEU A 114 -20.01 16.97 13.74
C LEU A 114 -20.74 17.86 12.72
N GLY A 115 -20.27 17.91 11.47
CA GLY A 115 -20.87 18.66 10.37
C GLY A 115 -22.08 18.00 9.68
N ASN A 116 -22.60 16.88 10.20
CA ASN A 116 -23.59 16.03 9.51
C ASN A 116 -23.09 15.54 8.13
N GLY A 117 -21.79 15.31 8.00
CA GLY A 117 -21.13 14.90 6.77
C GLY A 117 -20.95 16.04 5.77
N PHE A 118 -20.83 15.68 4.49
CA PHE A 118 -20.79 16.62 3.37
C PHE A 118 -22.10 16.49 2.58
N PRO A 119 -23.17 17.20 2.95
CA PRO A 119 -24.48 17.08 2.30
C PRO A 119 -24.44 17.45 0.81
N GLN A 120 -23.48 18.30 0.40
CA GLN A 120 -23.22 18.58 -1.03
C GLN A 120 -22.77 17.34 -1.84
N ARG A 121 -22.36 16.25 -1.18
CA ARG A 121 -21.98 14.99 -1.84
C ARG A 121 -23.20 14.13 -2.23
N PHE A 122 -24.35 14.32 -1.60
CA PHE A 122 -25.56 13.53 -1.84
C PHE A 122 -26.82 14.42 -1.93
N PRO A 123 -27.09 15.07 -3.08
CA PRO A 123 -28.31 15.85 -3.27
C PRO A 123 -29.59 15.03 -3.09
N ASP A 124 -29.56 13.74 -3.46
CA ASP A 124 -30.76 12.89 -3.58
C ASP A 124 -31.01 11.95 -2.39
N TYR A 125 -30.04 11.75 -1.49
CA TYR A 125 -30.14 10.74 -0.41
C TYR A 125 -30.90 11.26 0.83
N VAL A 126 -31.02 12.59 0.99
CA VAL A 126 -31.66 13.21 2.17
C VAL A 126 -33.19 13.23 2.07
N GLN A 127 -33.76 13.18 0.86
CA GLN A 127 -35.23 13.14 0.68
C GLN A 127 -35.84 11.78 0.98
N ARG A 128 -35.08 10.69 0.83
CA ARG A 128 -35.51 9.37 1.27
C ARG A 128 -35.10 9.19 2.72
N ARG A 129 -35.65 10.02 3.62
CA ARG A 129 -35.82 9.60 5.02
C ARG A 129 -36.60 8.29 4.92
N ILE A 130 -35.85 7.19 5.03
CA ILE A 130 -36.36 5.87 5.26
C ILE A 130 -37.29 6.04 6.45
N SER A 131 -38.60 6.03 6.18
CA SER A 131 -39.61 5.77 7.19
C SER A 131 -39.18 4.45 7.81
N VAL A 132 -38.63 4.49 9.02
CA VAL A 132 -38.20 3.30 9.78
C VAL A 132 -39.44 2.48 10.24
N GLY A 133 -40.54 2.51 9.47
CA GLY A 133 -41.83 1.89 9.76
C GLY A 133 -42.35 0.92 8.69
N ASP A 134 -41.79 0.91 7.47
CA ASP A 134 -42.41 0.13 6.37
C ASP A 134 -41.86 -1.29 6.18
N TRP A 135 -40.79 -1.69 6.89
CA TRP A 135 -40.23 -3.05 6.81
C TRP A 135 -41.08 -4.14 7.48
N ARG A 136 -42.20 -3.79 8.13
CA ARG A 136 -43.07 -4.75 8.84
C ARG A 136 -44.34 -5.18 8.10
N ASN A 137 -44.66 -4.59 6.94
CA ASN A 137 -45.97 -4.77 6.30
C ASN A 137 -45.94 -5.29 4.85
N GLY A 138 -44.88 -5.98 4.42
CA GLY A 138 -44.86 -6.48 3.05
C GLY A 138 -43.75 -7.46 2.72
N ILE A 139 -43.82 -8.66 3.30
CA ILE A 139 -43.81 -9.99 2.63
C ILE A 139 -44.19 -11.05 3.66
#